data_AF-A0AA44Q5E7-F1
#
_entry.id   AF-A0AA44Q5E7-F1
#
_cell.length_a   1.000
_cell.length_b   1.000
_cell.length_c   1.000
_cell.angle_alpha   90.00
_cell.angle_beta   90.00
_cell.angle_gamma   90.00
#
_symmetry.space_group_name_H-M   'P 1'
#
loop_
_entity.id
_entity.type
_entity.pdbx_description
1 polymer ?
#
loop_
_entity_poly.entity_id
_entity_poly.type
_entity_poly.pdbx_seq_one_letter_code
_entity_poly.pdbx_strand_id
1 'polypeptide(L)'
;AIPFYFALYQAFKLLRYIDKNRAFSDLSVKALKKIKYCAITISILHVLVWPLFYIFAEVDDAPGVIFVGLVVPFASMVIAVFAAVLQKLLQEAIHIKSENDLT
;
A
#
# COMPACT_ATOMS: atom_id res chain seq x y z
N ALA A 1 9.98 9.28 -3.75
CA ALA A 1 9.60 9.64 -2.36
C ALA A 1 8.14 10.08 -2.20
N ILE A 2 7.55 10.82 -3.15
CA ILE A 2 6.17 11.35 -3.04
C ILE A 2 5.12 10.28 -2.67
N PRO A 3 5.05 9.10 -3.33
CA PRO A 3 4.03 8.10 -3.01
C PRO A 3 4.17 7.52 -1.60
N PHE A 4 5.39 7.44 -1.07
CA PHE A 4 5.67 6.92 0.27
C PHE A 4 5.14 7.86 1.35
N TYR A 5 5.49 9.15 1.30
CA TYR A 5 4.99 10.14 2.25
C TYR A 5 3.47 10.30 2.15
N PHE A 6 2.90 10.21 0.95
CA PHE A 6 1.46 10.23 0.78
C PHE A 6 0.78 9.00 1.38
N ALA A 7 1.37 7.81 1.24
CA ALA A 7 0.86 6.59 1.90
C ALA A 7 0.88 6.73 3.43
N LEU A 8 1.96 7.26 4.00
CA LEU A 8 2.08 7.54 5.44
C LEU A 8 1.01 8.51 5.92
N TYR A 9 0.78 9.60 5.19
CA TYR A 9 -0.28 10.55 5.52
C TYR A 9 -1.67 9.88 5.51
N GLN A 10 -1.95 9.02 4.53
CA GLN A 10 -3.22 8.29 4.48
C GLN A 10 -3.33 7.25 5.60
N ALA A 11 -2.24 6.59 5.98
CA ALA A 11 -2.21 5.67 7.12
C ALA A 11 -2.49 6.40 8.43
N PHE A 12 -1.88 7.57 8.64
CA PHE A 12 -2.18 8.42 9.80
C PHE A 12 -3.65 8.88 9.81
N LYS A 13 -4.19 9.24 8.64
CA LYS A 13 -5.60 9.60 8.51
C LYS A 13 -6.53 8.44 8.87
N LEU A 14 -6.19 7.22 8.45
CA LEU A 14 -6.91 5.99 8.79
C LEU A 14 -6.89 5.73 10.29
N LEU A 15 -5.74 5.84 10.96
CA LEU A 15 -5.62 5.73 12.41
C LEU A 15 -6.54 6.72 13.13
N ARG A 16 -6.58 7.98 12.65
CA ARG A 16 -7.48 9.00 13.21
C ARG A 16 -8.96 8.68 13.00
N TYR A 17 -9.33 7.99 11.92
CA TYR A 17 -10.71 7.52 11.75
C TYR A 17 -11.06 6.39 12.71
N ILE A 18 -10.11 5.50 12.98
CA ILE A 18 -10.27 4.42 13.97
C ILE A 18 -10.47 5.02 15.36
N ASP A 19 -9.60 5.95 15.75
CA ASP A 19 -9.66 6.66 17.05
C ASP A 19 -11.00 7.40 17.26
N LYS A 20 -11.58 7.94 16.18
CA LYS A 20 -12.89 8.61 16.22
C LYS A 20 -14.10 7.66 16.11
N ASN A 21 -13.91 6.34 16.25
CA ASN A 21 -14.96 5.32 16.06
C ASN A 21 -15.62 5.36 14.66
N ARG A 22 -14.90 5.86 13.64
CA ARG A 22 -15.33 5.93 12.23
C ARG A 22 -14.53 4.96 11.34
N ALA A 23 -14.00 3.89 11.93
CA ALA A 23 -13.26 2.85 11.21
C ALA A 23 -14.09 2.27 10.06
N PHE A 24 -15.36 1.94 10.30
CA PHE A 24 -16.32 1.46 9.30
C PHE A 24 -17.01 2.63 8.60
N SER A 25 -16.24 3.36 7.79
CA SER A 25 -16.77 4.44 6.95
C SER A 25 -16.12 4.44 5.58
N ASP A 26 -16.82 5.00 4.58
CA ASP A 26 -16.28 5.18 3.23
C ASP A 26 -14.98 5.98 3.22
N LEU A 27 -14.77 6.84 4.22
CA LEU A 27 -13.54 7.60 4.39
C LEU A 27 -12.34 6.71 4.69
N SER A 28 -12.53 5.68 5.51
CA SER A 28 -11.50 4.67 5.82
C SER A 28 -11.21 3.78 4.61
N VAL A 29 -12.25 3.34 3.90
CA VAL A 29 -12.10 2.58 2.64
C VAL A 29 -11.32 3.41 1.60
N LYS A 30 -11.64 4.70 1.48
CA LYS A 30 -10.93 5.61 0.58
C LYS A 30 -9.47 5.81 0.98
N ALA A 31 -9.15 5.88 2.27
CA ALA A 31 -7.78 5.95 2.76
C ALA A 31 -6.99 4.67 2.42
N LEU A 32 -7.55 3.49 2.68
CA LEU A 32 -6.97 2.19 2.31
C LEU A 32 -6.75 2.07 0.79
N LYS A 33 -7.73 2.49 -0.01
CA LYS A 33 -7.60 2.51 -1.48
C LYS A 33 -6.42 3.39 -1.92
N LYS A 34 -6.20 4.54 -1.28
CA LYS A 34 -5.05 5.41 -1.58
C LYS A 34 -3.72 4.78 -1.16
N ILE A 35 -3.64 4.15 0.01
CA ILE A 35 -2.44 3.41 0.47
C ILE A 35 -2.09 2.31 -0.52
N LYS A 36 -3.07 1.51 -0.95
CA LYS A 36 -2.91 0.46 -1.95
C LYS A 36 -2.31 1.00 -3.25
N TYR A 37 -2.88 2.08 -3.80
CA TYR A 37 -2.36 2.67 -5.05
C TYR A 37 -0.92 3.17 -4.88
N CYS A 38 -0.59 3.80 -3.76
CA CYS A 38 0.78 4.23 -3.50
C CYS A 38 1.75 3.06 -3.43
N ALA A 39 1.38 1.98 -2.76
CA ALA A 39 2.18 0.76 -2.66
C ALA A 39 2.40 0.12 -4.05
N ILE A 40 1.36 0.06 -4.88
CA ILE A 40 1.47 -0.41 -6.28
C ILE A 40 2.41 0.51 -7.08
N THR A 41 2.25 1.83 -6.98
CA THR A 41 3.12 2.78 -7.67
C THR A 41 4.57 2.63 -7.26
N ILE A 42 4.87 2.47 -5.96
CA ILE A 42 6.24 2.25 -5.48
C ILE A 42 6.81 0.96 -6.05
N SER A 43 6.03 -0.13 -6.02
CA SER A 43 6.44 -1.43 -6.56
C SER A 43 6.77 -1.33 -8.06
N ILE A 44 5.87 -0.77 -8.87
CA ILE A 44 6.08 -0.58 -10.32
C ILE A 44 7.30 0.27 -10.61
N LEU A 45 7.46 1.41 -9.91
CA LEU A 45 8.62 2.28 -10.11
C LEU A 45 9.94 1.55 -9.82
N HIS A 46 10.01 0.72 -8.78
CA HIS A 46 11.23 -0.04 -8.48
C HIS A 46 11.48 -1.16 -9.50
N VAL A 47 10.43 -1.82 -9.99
CA VAL A 47 10.56 -2.82 -11.06
C VAL A 47 11.05 -2.18 -12.36
N LEU A 48 10.61 -0.96 -12.68
CA LEU A 48 11.07 -0.23 -13.88
C LEU A 48 12.53 0.20 -13.80
N VAL A 49 13.04 0.49 -12.60
CA VAL A 49 14.46 0.88 -12.40
C VAL A 49 15.38 -0.35 -12.37
N TRP A 50 14.83 -1.55 -12.20
CA TRP A 50 15.58 -2.79 -12.08
C TRP A 50 16.56 -3.07 -13.23
N PRO A 51 16.23 -2.87 -14.52
CA PRO A 51 17.18 -3.09 -15.60
C PRO A 51 18.45 -2.23 -15.48
N LEU A 52 18.33 -1.02 -14.92
CA LEU A 52 19.48 -0.15 -14.67
C LEU A 52 20.35 -0.69 -13.52
N PHE A 53 19.73 -1.25 -12.48
CA PHE A 53 20.45 -1.92 -11.39
C PHE A 53 21.21 -3.16 -11.86
N TYR A 54 20.68 -3.90 -12.84
CA TYR A 54 21.36 -5.06 -13.42
C TYR A 54 22.68 -4.65 -14.10
N ILE A 55 22.62 -3.63 -14.95
CA ILE A 55 23.81 -3.10 -15.65
C ILE A 55 24.85 -2.60 -14.63
N PHE A 56 24.41 -1.91 -13.58
CA PHE A 56 25.30 -1.43 -12.52
C PHE A 56 25.97 -2.57 -11.74
N ALA A 57 25.21 -3.62 -11.41
CA ALA A 57 25.73 -4.77 -10.67
C ALA A 57 26.77 -5.57 -11.48
N GLU A 58 26.63 -5.59 -12.80
CA GLU A 58 27.61 -6.20 -13.71
C GLU A 58 28.90 -5.37 -13.80
N VAL A 59 28.79 -4.03 -13.75
CA VAL A 59 29.95 -3.12 -13.78
C VAL A 59 30.75 -3.15 -12.47
N ASP A 60 30.08 -3.22 -11.32
CA ASP A 60 30.72 -3.24 -10.00
C ASP A 60 31.10 -4.66 -9.51
N ASP A 61 30.93 -5.68 -10.36
CA ASP A 61 31.20 -7.11 -10.07
C ASP A 61 30.49 -7.60 -8.78
N ALA A 62 29.29 -7.06 -8.52
CA ALA A 62 28.53 -7.22 -7.29
C ALA A 62 27.09 -7.72 -7.55
N PRO A 63 26.91 -8.96 -8.05
CA PRO A 63 25.60 -9.48 -8.44
C PRO A 63 24.60 -9.61 -7.28
N GLY A 64 25.09 -9.72 -6.03
CA GLY A 64 24.26 -9.82 -4.83
C GLY A 64 23.38 -8.59 -4.55
N VAL A 65 23.77 -7.42 -5.05
CA VAL A 65 23.06 -6.14 -4.85
C VAL A 65 21.65 -6.17 -5.46
N ILE A 66 21.45 -6.99 -6.50
CA ILE A 66 20.15 -7.17 -7.17
C ILE A 66 19.09 -7.72 -6.18
N PHE A 67 19.47 -8.65 -5.30
CA PHE A 67 18.56 -9.22 -4.30
C PHE A 67 18.21 -8.23 -3.20
N VAL A 68 19.12 -7.30 -2.87
CA VAL A 68 18.84 -6.23 -1.90
C VAL A 68 17.86 -5.21 -2.50
N GLY A 69 18.01 -4.88 -3.79
CA GLY A 69 17.08 -4.00 -4.52
C GLY A 69 15.65 -4.55 -4.62
N LEU A 70 15.50 -5.87 -4.47
CA LEU A 70 14.26 -6.62 -4.53
C LEU A 70 13.37 -6.46 -3.29
N VAL A 71 13.96 -6.11 -2.15
CA VAL A 71 13.26 -6.01 -0.85
C VAL A 71 12.16 -4.95 -0.90
N VAL A 72 12.44 -3.80 -1.52
CA VAL A 72 11.51 -2.66 -1.57
C VAL A 72 10.24 -2.94 -2.41
N PRO A 73 10.33 -3.43 -3.66
CA PRO A 73 9.14 -3.78 -4.44
C PRO A 73 8.35 -4.93 -3.81
N PHE A 74 9.03 -5.90 -3.17
CA PHE A 74 8.38 -6.99 -2.46
C PHE A 74 7.60 -6.51 -1.23
N ALA A 75 8.22 -5.71 -0.36
CA ALA A 75 7.54 -5.11 0.79
C ALA A 75 6.34 -4.25 0.37
N SER A 76 6.50 -3.49 -0.72
CA SER A 76 5.42 -2.67 -1.29
C SER A 76 4.26 -3.54 -1.82
N MET A 77 4.56 -4.68 -2.44
CA MET A 77 3.56 -5.64 -2.89
C MET A 77 2.78 -6.25 -1.72
N VAL A 78 3.48 -6.65 -0.65
CA VAL A 78 2.86 -7.15 0.58
C VAL A 78 1.89 -6.10 1.15
N ILE A 79 2.34 -4.85 1.29
CA ILE A 79 1.48 -3.74 1.76
C ILE A 79 0.26 -3.55 0.85
N ALA A 80 0.44 -3.61 -0.46
CA ALA A 80 -0.67 -3.47 -1.41
C ALA A 80 -1.72 -4.58 -1.25
N VAL A 81 -1.27 -5.84 -1.07
CA VAL A 81 -2.16 -6.98 -0.84
C VAL A 81 -2.93 -6.81 0.48
N PHE A 82 -2.23 -6.52 1.58
CA PHE A 82 -2.90 -6.28 2.87
C PHE A 82 -3.89 -5.11 2.81
N ALA A 83 -3.51 -3.99 2.20
CA ALA A 83 -4.40 -2.85 2.02
C ALA A 83 -5.63 -3.22 1.18
N ALA A 84 -5.48 -4.06 0.15
CA ALA A 84 -6.58 -4.53 -0.67
C ALA A 84 -7.55 -5.45 0.10
N VAL A 85 -7.00 -6.38 0.90
CA VAL A 85 -7.80 -7.27 1.75
C VAL A 85 -8.57 -6.46 2.79
N LEU A 86 -7.90 -5.56 3.51
CA LEU A 86 -8.55 -4.68 4.48
C LEU A 86 -9.60 -3.77 3.82
N GLN A 87 -9.31 -3.23 2.64
CA GLN A 87 -10.28 -2.42 1.88
C GLN A 87 -11.56 -3.23 1.62
N LYS A 88 -11.44 -4.48 1.17
CA LYS A 88 -12.59 -5.35 0.88
C LYS A 88 -13.38 -5.68 2.15
N LEU A 89 -12.70 -6.09 3.22
CA LEU A 89 -13.33 -6.44 4.49
C LEU A 89 -14.07 -5.25 5.13
N LEU A 90 -13.46 -4.05 5.12
CA LEU A 90 -14.13 -2.86 5.64
C LEU A 90 -15.35 -2.49 4.80
N GLN A 91 -15.28 -2.64 3.48
CA GLN A 91 -16.40 -2.34 2.58
C GLN A 91 -17.58 -3.30 2.80
N GLU A 92 -17.31 -4.60 3.01
CA GLU A 92 -18.32 -5.59 3.39
C GLU A 92 -18.94 -5.27 4.76
N ALA A 93 -18.11 -4.93 5.75
CA ALA A 93 -18.60 -4.57 7.08
C ALA A 93 -19.47 -3.29 7.07
N ILE A 94 -19.14 -2.31 6.23
CA ILE A 94 -19.97 -1.10 6.04
C ILE A 94 -21.33 -1.48 5.45
N HIS A 95 -21.36 -2.35 4.44
CA HIS A 95 -22.60 -2.81 3.82
C HIS A 95 -23.51 -3.50 4.83
N ILE A 96 -22.97 -4.44 5.60
CA ILE A 96 -23.72 -5.16 6.66
C ILE A 96 -24.26 -4.17 7.71
N LYS A 97 -23.44 -3.22 8.16
CA LYS A 97 -23.88 -2.20 9.11
C LYS A 97 -25.00 -1.35 8.54
N SER A 98 -24.90 -0.92 7.28
CA SER A 98 -25.93 -0.11 6.64
C SER A 98 -27.27 -0.83 6.48
N GLU A 99 -27.22 -2.15 6.26
CA GLU A 99 -28.43 -2.98 6.18
C GLU A 99 -29.09 -3.11 7.56
N ASN A 100 -28.30 -3.35 8.62
CA ASN A 100 -28.80 -3.44 9.99
C ASN A 100 -29.34 -2.11 10.54
N ASP A 101 -28.78 -0.96 10.13
CA ASP A 101 -29.27 0.37 10.54
C ASP A 101 -30.60 0.74 9.84
N LEU A 102 -31.02 0.01 8.79
CA LEU A 102 -32.26 0.23 8.03
C LEU A 102 -33.45 -0.64 8.50
N THR A 103 -33.24 -1.55 9.45
CA THR A 103 -34.26 -2.44 10.06
C THR A 103 -34.44 -2.15 11.53
#